data_AF-A0A2N5W279-F1
#
_entry.id   AF-A0A2N5W279-F1
#
_cell.length_a   1.000
_cell.length_b   1.000
_cell.length_c   1.000
_cell.angle_alpha   90.00
_cell.angle_beta   90.00
_cell.angle_gamma   90.00
#
_symmetry.space_group_name_H-M   'P 1'
#
loop_
_entity.id
_entity.type
_entity.pdbx_description
1 polymer ?
#
loop_
_entity_poly.entity_id
_entity_poly.type
_entity_poly.pdbx_seq_one_letter_code
_entity_poly.pdbx_strand_id
1 'polypeptide(L)'
;MRKSLPYVRQFIQCPNPPRRWLSTIYDTYRLFEIAMTISIAQYKVYSTLLGVKDAINTRFVTEAPKNQAVKEQMGKLDLNCPSRLYNPFLRLQGFDGVKDTPVEVLHVVLLGIVKYLTRDDIGKLTAKQKAIVAARLNSLDTSGLNWVCVNRTYLIKHIRSIVGRHFKQFLQAAPFIFMDFVTPERRQIWLALCNLTPLIFQTKISNMSTYIADLRCHINLFVYLLIQSNSQWINKPKIHMLLHLPESIKRFGPASLFSKEKFESYNGVLRQASIHSNCQLPGRDMAVTFNNYAALKFVVSGGIIYNASTGQTATGSEEVQKVFSTNVPLQRAMGYNHLTATLVETDKYPFLLTSTMKDSDKQAAPAEFTATHPASLISQVKHLGKNVVGKAHSLWLLTTGQQAKYYIKVQGFELGNIDPHYQMRVLSMTASFAVVHTSNVLGTINVQHNCHRHKCPVEATGHARVEREDTGPAIPTVRHCEVDDMIINSASLSNAELHHIISDLPMRRIQPSDWVTCMREGYSTWAKLPNAPEDEETEDDSNNESLEEEVHS
;
A
#
# COMPACT_ATOMS: atom_id res chain seq x y z
N MET A 1 9.24 4.39 -33.66
CA MET A 1 9.48 5.56 -32.78
C MET A 1 8.42 5.61 -31.68
N ARG A 2 8.83 5.66 -30.41
CA ARG A 2 7.90 5.70 -29.27
C ARG A 2 7.09 7.00 -29.20
N LYS A 3 7.58 8.12 -29.75
CA LYS A 3 6.84 9.40 -29.79
C LYS A 3 5.96 9.53 -31.05
N SER A 4 4.86 8.80 -31.12
CA SER A 4 3.95 8.84 -32.28
C SER A 4 2.50 8.54 -31.90
N LEU A 5 1.53 9.11 -32.64
CA LEU A 5 0.10 8.83 -32.43
C LEU A 5 -0.26 7.33 -32.59
N PRO A 6 0.31 6.58 -33.56
CA PRO A 6 0.13 5.13 -33.64
C PRO A 6 0.57 4.38 -32.37
N TYR A 7 1.64 4.83 -31.70
CA TYR A 7 2.10 4.22 -30.46
C TYR A 7 1.13 4.47 -29.30
N VAL A 8 0.61 5.70 -29.15
CA VAL A 8 -0.45 6.01 -28.16
C VAL A 8 -1.70 5.16 -28.44
N ARG A 9 -2.08 5.04 -29.72
CA ARG A 9 -3.21 4.20 -30.15
C ARG A 9 -3.00 2.73 -29.81
N GLN A 10 -1.81 2.19 -30.04
CA GLN A 10 -1.47 0.81 -29.69
C GLN A 10 -1.65 0.58 -28.18
N PHE A 11 -1.15 1.50 -27.35
CA PHE A 11 -1.29 1.40 -25.89
C PHE A 11 -2.75 1.29 -25.43
N ILE A 12 -3.66 2.05 -26.04
CA ILE A 12 -5.09 2.11 -25.64
C ILE A 12 -5.92 0.98 -26.27
N GLN A 13 -5.77 0.73 -27.57
CA GLN A 13 -6.68 -0.13 -28.33
C GLN A 13 -6.25 -1.60 -28.37
N CYS A 14 -4.95 -1.88 -28.23
CA CYS A 14 -4.41 -3.22 -28.38
C CYS A 14 -3.26 -3.40 -27.40
N PRO A 15 -3.54 -3.62 -26.08
CA PRO A 15 -2.49 -4.10 -25.19
C PRO A 15 -1.83 -5.29 -25.86
N ASN A 16 -0.49 -5.31 -25.88
CA ASN A 16 0.28 -6.33 -26.58
C ASN A 16 -0.34 -7.72 -26.30
N PRO A 17 -0.50 -8.57 -27.33
CA PRO A 17 -1.09 -9.88 -27.12
C PRO A 17 -0.39 -10.58 -25.95
N PRO A 18 -1.14 -11.23 -25.05
CA PRO A 18 -0.57 -11.86 -23.89
C PRO A 18 0.50 -12.86 -24.34
N ARG A 19 1.68 -12.74 -23.75
CA ARG A 19 2.78 -13.66 -24.01
C ARG A 19 2.38 -15.07 -23.58
N ARG A 20 3.04 -16.07 -24.16
CA ARG A 20 2.87 -17.47 -23.78
C ARG A 20 4.14 -17.94 -23.09
N TRP A 21 3.99 -18.61 -21.95
CA TRP A 21 5.15 -19.10 -21.19
C TRP A 21 6.05 -20.03 -22.01
N LEU A 22 5.46 -20.91 -22.81
CA LEU A 22 6.21 -21.77 -23.74
C LEU A 22 7.05 -20.97 -24.74
N SER A 23 6.52 -19.85 -25.26
CA SER A 23 7.27 -18.96 -26.13
C SER A 23 8.41 -18.26 -25.38
N THR A 24 8.16 -17.79 -24.15
CA THR A 24 9.21 -17.21 -23.30
C THR A 24 10.35 -18.21 -23.01
N ILE A 25 10.01 -19.48 -22.76
CA ILE A 25 10.99 -20.56 -22.57
C ILE A 25 11.82 -20.72 -23.84
N TYR A 26 11.17 -20.89 -25.00
CA TYR A 26 11.85 -21.04 -26.29
C TYR A 26 12.77 -19.85 -26.59
N ASP A 27 12.27 -18.63 -26.42
CA ASP A 27 13.01 -17.40 -26.65
C ASP A 27 14.22 -17.28 -25.70
N THR A 28 14.12 -17.79 -24.47
CA THR A 28 15.26 -17.81 -23.52
C THR A 28 16.40 -18.67 -24.05
N TYR A 29 16.12 -19.88 -24.55
CA TYR A 29 17.13 -20.75 -25.15
C TYR A 29 17.71 -20.14 -26.43
N ARG A 30 16.84 -19.61 -27.30
CA ARG A 30 17.24 -18.95 -28.54
C ARG A 30 18.17 -17.75 -28.28
N LEU A 31 17.92 -16.96 -27.24
CA LEU A 31 18.79 -15.85 -26.87
C LEU A 31 20.19 -16.33 -26.48
N PHE A 32 20.30 -17.40 -25.69
CA PHE A 32 21.60 -17.97 -25.35
C PHE A 32 22.34 -18.47 -26.60
N GLU A 33 21.65 -19.14 -27.51
CA GLU A 33 22.21 -19.59 -28.80
C GLU A 33 22.74 -18.41 -29.63
N ILE A 34 21.96 -17.32 -29.75
CA ILE A 34 22.39 -16.09 -30.44
C ILE A 34 23.65 -15.51 -29.80
N ALA A 35 23.74 -15.52 -28.46
CA ALA A 35 24.90 -15.01 -27.75
C ALA A 35 26.16 -15.84 -28.02
N MET A 36 26.03 -17.18 -28.08
CA MET A 36 27.15 -18.10 -28.28
C MET A 36 27.59 -18.22 -29.74
N THR A 37 26.66 -18.09 -30.69
CA THR A 37 26.92 -18.38 -32.11
C THR A 37 27.02 -17.14 -33.00
N ILE A 38 26.34 -16.04 -32.64
CA ILE A 38 26.28 -14.83 -33.45
C ILE A 38 27.09 -13.70 -32.81
N SER A 39 26.56 -13.09 -31.74
CA SER A 39 27.26 -12.06 -30.96
C SER A 39 26.44 -11.62 -29.75
N ILE A 40 27.14 -11.06 -28.75
CA ILE A 40 26.51 -10.38 -27.62
C ILE A 40 25.72 -9.13 -28.04
N ALA A 41 26.09 -8.48 -29.14
CA ALA A 41 25.37 -7.31 -29.66
C ALA A 41 23.98 -7.71 -30.16
N GLN A 42 23.89 -8.80 -30.94
CA GLN A 42 22.61 -9.34 -31.39
C GLN A 42 21.76 -9.87 -30.22
N TYR A 43 22.39 -10.53 -29.23
CA TYR A 43 21.71 -10.92 -28.00
C TYR A 43 21.00 -9.73 -27.32
N LYS A 44 21.67 -8.58 -27.17
CA LYS A 44 21.09 -7.38 -26.56
C LYS A 44 19.90 -6.84 -27.37
N VAL A 45 20.02 -6.81 -28.70
CA VAL A 45 18.94 -6.37 -29.61
C VAL A 45 17.72 -7.28 -29.49
N TYR A 46 17.91 -8.60 -29.61
CA TYR A 46 16.82 -9.57 -29.53
C TYR A 46 16.23 -9.69 -28.12
N SER A 47 17.05 -9.60 -27.06
CA SER A 47 16.54 -9.62 -25.68
C SER A 47 15.59 -8.46 -25.42
N THR A 48 15.88 -7.28 -25.96
CA THR A 48 15.02 -6.10 -25.87
C THR A 48 13.74 -6.26 -26.70
N LEU A 49 13.87 -6.72 -27.95
CA LEU A 49 12.72 -6.93 -28.85
C LEU A 49 11.76 -7.99 -28.30
N LEU A 50 12.31 -9.12 -27.86
CA LEU A 50 11.57 -10.22 -27.28
C LEU A 50 11.15 -9.90 -25.85
N GLY A 51 11.77 -8.96 -25.15
CA GLY A 51 11.47 -8.63 -23.75
C GLY A 51 11.70 -9.81 -22.80
N VAL A 52 12.76 -10.60 -23.03
CA VAL A 52 13.12 -11.78 -22.24
C VAL A 52 14.52 -11.59 -21.67
N LYS A 53 14.63 -11.75 -20.35
CA LYS A 53 15.90 -11.72 -19.60
C LYS A 53 15.87 -12.83 -18.54
N ASP A 54 16.78 -13.78 -18.63
CA ASP A 54 17.07 -14.74 -17.57
C ASP A 54 18.34 -14.28 -16.85
N ALA A 55 18.23 -13.88 -15.57
CA ALA A 55 19.36 -13.34 -14.82
C ALA A 55 20.55 -14.31 -14.70
N ILE A 56 20.29 -15.62 -14.56
CA ILE A 56 21.35 -16.63 -14.46
C ILE A 56 22.08 -16.73 -15.80
N ASN A 57 21.31 -16.85 -16.88
CA ASN A 57 21.86 -16.96 -18.22
C ASN A 57 22.60 -15.68 -18.65
N THR A 58 21.99 -14.52 -18.38
CA THR A 58 22.56 -13.20 -18.69
C THR A 58 23.92 -13.05 -18.03
N ARG A 59 24.06 -13.45 -16.76
CA ARG A 59 25.33 -13.41 -16.03
C ARG A 59 26.42 -14.17 -16.76
N PHE A 60 26.16 -15.42 -17.16
CA PHE A 60 27.12 -16.22 -17.92
C PHE A 60 27.49 -15.55 -19.25
N VAL A 61 26.50 -15.09 -20.02
CA VAL A 61 26.71 -14.41 -21.31
C VAL A 61 27.55 -13.14 -21.17
N THR A 62 27.34 -12.35 -20.11
CA THR A 62 28.00 -11.05 -19.95
C THR A 62 29.35 -11.12 -19.23
N GLU A 63 29.53 -12.07 -18.30
CA GLU A 63 30.74 -12.19 -17.48
C GLU A 63 31.78 -13.14 -18.08
N ALA A 64 31.38 -14.24 -18.74
CA ALA A 64 32.32 -15.21 -19.31
C ALA A 64 33.36 -14.60 -20.28
N PRO A 65 33.04 -13.57 -21.10
CA PRO A 65 34.04 -12.91 -21.95
C PRO A 65 35.13 -12.17 -21.16
N LYS A 66 34.84 -11.78 -19.91
CA LYS A 66 35.73 -10.96 -19.05
C LYS A 66 36.35 -11.76 -17.91
N ASN A 67 35.81 -12.93 -17.58
CA ASN A 67 36.22 -13.73 -16.45
C ASN A 67 36.42 -15.21 -16.86
N GLN A 68 37.68 -15.64 -16.87
CA GLN A 68 38.08 -16.98 -17.27
C GLN A 68 37.47 -18.08 -16.37
N ALA A 69 37.36 -17.84 -15.05
CA ALA A 69 36.76 -18.82 -14.14
C ALA A 69 35.26 -19.03 -14.44
N VAL A 70 34.54 -17.96 -14.78
CA VAL A 70 33.13 -18.05 -15.19
C VAL A 70 32.99 -18.77 -16.53
N LYS A 71 33.91 -18.52 -17.48
CA LYS A 71 33.94 -19.21 -18.78
C LYS A 71 34.15 -20.71 -18.62
N GLU A 72 35.09 -21.12 -17.77
CA GLU A 72 35.34 -22.53 -17.47
C GLU A 72 34.16 -23.19 -16.76
N GLN A 73 33.55 -22.48 -15.79
CA GLN A 73 32.34 -22.95 -15.12
C GLN A 73 31.19 -23.13 -16.11
N MET A 74 30.98 -22.17 -17.01
CA MET A 74 29.96 -22.24 -18.04
C MET A 74 30.18 -23.45 -18.94
N GLY A 75 31.40 -23.69 -19.43
CA GLY A 75 31.71 -24.86 -20.27
C GLY A 75 31.52 -26.19 -19.53
N LYS A 76 31.90 -26.28 -18.25
CA LYS A 76 31.64 -27.47 -17.41
C LYS A 76 30.14 -27.72 -17.24
N LEU A 77 29.36 -26.68 -17.02
CA LEU A 77 27.91 -26.79 -16.90
C LEU A 77 27.28 -27.17 -18.24
N ASP A 78 27.70 -26.57 -19.34
CA ASP A 78 27.18 -26.88 -20.68
C ASP A 78 27.36 -28.36 -21.05
N LEU A 79 28.52 -28.93 -20.69
CA LEU A 79 28.84 -30.33 -20.97
C LEU A 79 28.09 -31.31 -20.04
N ASN A 80 28.04 -31.03 -18.74
CA ASN A 80 27.59 -32.01 -17.74
C ASN A 80 26.15 -31.78 -17.25
N CYS A 81 25.69 -30.54 -17.23
CA CYS A 81 24.37 -30.17 -16.73
C CYS A 81 23.87 -28.86 -17.37
N PRO A 82 23.67 -28.80 -18.70
CA PRO A 82 23.40 -27.55 -19.43
C PRO A 82 22.17 -26.81 -18.91
N SER A 83 21.24 -27.55 -18.32
CA SER A 83 20.06 -27.03 -17.67
C SER A 83 20.31 -26.05 -16.51
N ARG A 84 21.51 -26.08 -15.88
CA ARG A 84 21.94 -25.15 -14.82
C ARG A 84 22.44 -23.81 -15.33
N LEU A 85 22.57 -23.64 -16.65
CA LEU A 85 22.87 -22.35 -17.29
C LEU A 85 21.65 -21.43 -17.37
N TYR A 86 20.49 -21.92 -16.93
CA TYR A 86 19.20 -21.24 -17.03
C TYR A 86 18.48 -21.24 -15.69
N ASN A 87 17.50 -20.36 -15.58
CA ASN A 87 16.61 -20.30 -14.43
C ASN A 87 15.85 -21.64 -14.27
N PRO A 88 15.91 -22.29 -13.08
CA PRO A 88 15.20 -23.55 -12.86
C PRO A 88 13.68 -23.43 -13.02
N PHE A 89 13.08 -22.24 -12.89
CA PHE A 89 11.65 -22.04 -13.10
C PHE A 89 11.18 -22.33 -14.53
N LEU A 90 12.07 -22.31 -15.53
CA LEU A 90 11.73 -22.71 -16.90
C LEU A 90 11.26 -24.19 -16.98
N ARG A 91 11.60 -25.01 -15.99
CA ARG A 91 11.27 -26.43 -15.91
C ARG A 91 10.34 -26.79 -14.75
N LEU A 92 9.91 -25.80 -13.98
CA LEU A 92 9.03 -26.03 -12.84
C LEU A 92 7.62 -26.39 -13.36
N GLN A 93 7.22 -27.64 -13.13
CA GLN A 93 5.90 -28.12 -13.54
C GLN A 93 4.80 -27.33 -12.79
N GLY A 94 3.78 -26.91 -13.54
CA GLY A 94 2.67 -26.12 -12.99
C GLY A 94 2.94 -24.62 -12.84
N PHE A 95 4.15 -24.14 -13.14
CA PHE A 95 4.47 -22.71 -13.15
C PHE A 95 4.35 -22.12 -14.56
N ASP A 96 3.63 -21.00 -14.69
CA ASP A 96 3.50 -20.19 -15.88
C ASP A 96 4.06 -18.79 -15.58
N GLY A 97 5.31 -18.52 -15.95
CA GLY A 97 5.96 -17.25 -15.65
C GLY A 97 5.33 -16.00 -16.28
N VAL A 98 4.32 -16.14 -17.16
CA VAL A 98 3.53 -14.99 -17.65
C VAL A 98 2.32 -14.74 -16.74
N LYS A 99 1.71 -15.79 -16.20
CA LYS A 99 0.51 -15.69 -15.36
C LYS A 99 0.82 -15.68 -13.85
N ASP A 100 1.96 -16.22 -13.45
CA ASP A 100 2.37 -16.43 -12.06
C ASP A 100 3.32 -15.35 -11.53
N THR A 101 3.53 -14.30 -12.30
CA THR A 101 4.22 -13.08 -11.87
C THR A 101 3.21 -11.94 -11.76
N PRO A 102 2.52 -11.80 -10.61
CA PRO A 102 1.50 -10.77 -10.45
C PRO A 102 2.09 -9.36 -10.41
N VAL A 103 1.24 -8.36 -10.67
CA VAL A 103 1.60 -6.95 -10.61
C VAL A 103 1.97 -6.55 -9.18
N GLU A 104 3.25 -6.32 -8.93
CA GLU A 104 3.74 -5.98 -7.59
C GLU A 104 3.39 -4.52 -7.22
N VAL A 105 2.42 -4.33 -6.30
CA VAL A 105 1.82 -3.02 -6.02
C VAL A 105 2.73 -2.05 -5.28
N LEU A 106 3.73 -2.51 -4.53
CA LEU A 106 4.69 -1.62 -3.88
C LEU A 106 5.54 -0.89 -4.92
N HIS A 107 6.12 -1.62 -5.87
CA HIS A 107 6.97 -1.05 -6.92
C HIS A 107 6.17 -0.34 -7.99
N VAL A 108 5.02 -0.89 -8.40
CA VAL A 108 4.21 -0.35 -9.49
C VAL A 108 3.46 0.90 -9.04
N VAL A 109 2.77 0.83 -7.90
CA VAL A 109 1.89 1.92 -7.45
C VAL A 109 2.66 2.89 -6.57
N LEU A 110 3.22 2.46 -5.44
CA LEU A 110 3.83 3.38 -4.46
C LEU A 110 5.18 3.93 -4.94
N LEU A 111 6.17 3.07 -5.18
CA LEU A 111 7.51 3.45 -5.67
C LEU A 111 7.53 3.75 -7.18
N GLY A 112 6.38 3.67 -7.83
CA GLY A 112 6.18 4.01 -9.24
C GLY A 112 5.32 5.24 -9.38
N ILE A 113 4.04 5.02 -9.65
CA ILE A 113 3.05 6.04 -9.97
C ILE A 113 3.03 7.16 -8.92
N VAL A 114 2.89 6.81 -7.65
CA VAL A 114 2.77 7.78 -6.56
C VAL A 114 4.09 8.52 -6.39
N LYS A 115 5.24 7.83 -6.42
CA LYS A 115 6.58 8.44 -6.39
C LYS A 115 6.78 9.43 -7.54
N TYR A 116 6.38 9.09 -8.77
CA TYR A 116 6.51 9.97 -9.93
C TYR A 116 5.70 11.26 -9.74
N LEU A 117 4.41 11.15 -9.42
CA LEU A 117 3.53 12.32 -9.22
C LEU A 117 3.96 13.18 -8.02
N THR A 118 4.32 12.54 -6.91
CA THR A 118 4.81 13.24 -5.71
C THR A 118 6.07 14.05 -6.03
N ARG A 119 7.04 13.46 -6.73
CA ARG A 119 8.28 14.16 -7.12
C ARG A 119 7.99 15.31 -8.09
N ASP A 120 7.11 15.09 -9.06
CA ASP A 120 6.78 16.09 -10.07
C ASP A 120 6.04 17.31 -9.53
N ASP A 121 5.12 17.11 -8.58
CA ASP A 121 4.22 18.17 -8.15
C ASP A 121 4.66 18.77 -6.81
N ILE A 122 5.03 17.93 -5.85
CA ILE A 122 5.36 18.36 -4.49
C ILE A 122 6.84 18.66 -4.36
N GLY A 123 7.67 17.90 -5.08
CA GLY A 123 9.10 18.15 -5.17
C GLY A 123 9.44 19.54 -5.70
N LYS A 124 8.52 20.17 -6.48
CA LYS A 124 8.67 21.50 -7.09
C LYS A 124 8.03 22.63 -6.28
N LEU A 125 7.33 22.34 -5.18
CA LEU A 125 6.77 23.37 -4.31
C LEU A 125 7.87 24.23 -3.68
N THR A 126 7.59 25.52 -3.56
CA THR A 126 8.42 26.49 -2.84
C THR A 126 8.52 26.15 -1.34
N ALA A 127 9.52 26.69 -0.65
CA ALA A 127 9.67 26.49 0.80
C ALA A 127 8.43 26.94 1.58
N LYS A 128 7.81 28.08 1.20
CA LYS A 128 6.58 28.60 1.81
C LYS A 128 5.39 27.66 1.60
N GLN A 129 5.22 27.13 0.38
CA GLN A 129 4.15 26.16 0.09
C GLN A 129 4.38 24.85 0.87
N LYS A 130 5.62 24.34 0.94
CA LYS A 130 5.95 23.16 1.74
C LYS A 130 5.66 23.34 3.22
N ALA A 131 5.91 24.53 3.78
CA ALA A 131 5.55 24.84 5.16
C ALA A 131 4.02 24.78 5.39
N ILE A 132 3.21 25.28 4.44
CA ILE A 132 1.74 25.18 4.51
C ILE A 132 1.29 23.71 4.40
N VAL A 133 1.87 22.93 3.49
CA VAL A 133 1.55 21.50 3.35
C VAL A 133 1.89 20.75 4.65
N ALA A 134 3.05 21.03 5.26
CA ALA A 134 3.43 20.44 6.54
C ALA A 134 2.47 20.84 7.66
N ALA A 135 2.04 22.10 7.72
CA ALA A 135 1.07 22.58 8.70
C ALA A 135 -0.30 21.91 8.55
N ARG A 136 -0.80 21.77 7.32
CA ARG A 136 -2.04 21.04 7.03
C ARG A 136 -1.91 19.57 7.37
N LEU A 137 -0.77 18.97 7.07
CA LEU A 137 -0.48 17.59 7.46
C LEU A 137 -0.48 17.47 8.99
N ASN A 138 0.07 18.42 9.75
CA ASN A 138 0.04 18.44 11.23
C ASN A 138 -1.38 18.51 11.81
N SER A 139 -2.30 19.20 11.15
CA SER A 139 -3.69 19.33 11.59
C SER A 139 -4.63 18.24 11.08
N LEU A 140 -4.17 17.35 10.20
CA LEU A 140 -4.99 16.26 9.68
C LEU A 140 -5.43 15.33 10.81
N ASP A 141 -6.72 14.99 10.85
CA ASP A 141 -7.24 13.97 11.76
C ASP A 141 -6.82 12.58 11.28
N THR A 142 -5.89 11.95 12.02
CA THR A 142 -5.36 10.63 11.67
C THR A 142 -6.17 9.48 12.25
N SER A 143 -7.27 9.76 12.94
CA SER A 143 -8.14 8.75 13.53
C SER A 143 -8.67 7.79 12.47
N GLY A 144 -8.47 6.49 12.69
CA GLY A 144 -8.90 5.45 11.75
C GLY A 144 -8.06 5.31 10.48
N LEU A 145 -6.96 6.07 10.29
CA LEU A 145 -6.09 5.94 9.11
C LEU A 145 -4.97 4.91 9.28
N ASN A 146 -4.82 4.29 10.46
CA ASN A 146 -3.74 3.35 10.80
C ASN A 146 -2.33 3.93 10.59
N TRP A 147 -2.12 5.21 10.92
CA TRP A 147 -0.82 5.84 10.82
C TRP A 147 0.05 5.52 12.03
N VAL A 148 1.29 5.12 11.79
CA VAL A 148 2.34 5.16 12.82
C VAL A 148 2.76 6.63 12.98
N CYS A 149 3.05 7.06 14.21
CA CYS A 149 3.50 8.41 14.49
C CYS A 149 4.79 8.70 13.69
N VAL A 150 4.71 9.65 12.76
CA VAL A 150 5.83 10.07 11.90
C VAL A 150 5.96 11.58 12.05
N ASN A 151 7.20 12.09 12.07
CA ASN A 151 7.45 13.52 12.00
C ASN A 151 6.97 14.05 10.63
N ARG A 152 5.82 14.72 10.64
CA ARG A 152 5.10 15.22 9.46
C ARG A 152 5.88 16.32 8.74
N THR A 153 6.60 17.17 9.47
CA THR A 153 7.50 18.19 8.91
C THR A 153 8.68 17.55 8.17
N TYR A 154 9.28 16.52 8.75
CA TYR A 154 10.35 15.74 8.12
C TYR A 154 9.87 15.11 6.80
N LEU A 155 8.67 14.54 6.78
CA LEU A 155 8.10 13.90 5.59
C LEU A 155 8.00 14.86 4.39
N ILE A 156 7.56 16.10 4.62
CA ILE A 156 7.46 17.11 3.54
C ILE A 156 8.84 17.64 3.14
N LYS A 157 9.75 17.84 4.10
CA LYS A 157 11.13 18.28 3.83
C LYS A 157 11.87 17.28 2.94
N HIS A 158 11.72 15.99 3.23
CA HIS A 158 12.42 14.89 2.57
C HIS A 158 11.57 14.13 1.55
N ILE A 159 10.52 14.74 1.00
CA ILE A 159 9.52 14.10 0.11
C ILE A 159 10.12 13.38 -1.12
N ARG A 160 11.36 13.71 -1.53
CA ARG A 160 12.04 13.04 -2.66
C ARG A 160 12.66 11.69 -2.29
N SER A 161 12.87 11.44 -0.99
CA SER A 161 13.57 10.29 -0.42
C SER A 161 12.70 9.46 0.53
N ILE A 162 11.38 9.63 0.48
CA ILE A 162 10.46 8.84 1.32
C ILE A 162 10.21 7.44 0.72
N VAL A 163 9.83 6.50 1.59
CA VAL A 163 9.59 5.08 1.27
C VAL A 163 8.11 4.74 1.09
N GLY A 164 7.81 3.52 0.64
CA GLY A 164 6.45 3.03 0.36
C GLY A 164 5.42 3.30 1.47
N ARG A 165 5.80 3.08 2.73
CA ARG A 165 4.92 3.36 3.89
C ARG A 165 4.47 4.83 3.96
N HIS A 166 5.39 5.76 3.75
CA HIS A 166 5.10 7.20 3.77
C HIS A 166 4.20 7.59 2.60
N PHE A 167 4.34 6.96 1.42
CA PHE A 167 3.44 7.21 0.29
C PHE A 167 2.00 6.79 0.59
N LYS A 168 1.76 5.72 1.35
CA LYS A 168 0.40 5.34 1.79
C LYS A 168 -0.23 6.38 2.72
N GLN A 169 0.55 6.91 3.66
CA GLN A 169 0.08 8.00 4.53
C GLN A 169 -0.21 9.25 3.70
N PHE A 170 0.72 9.58 2.81
CA PHE A 170 0.60 10.73 1.93
C PHE A 170 -0.65 10.66 1.05
N LEU A 171 -0.94 9.53 0.41
CA LEU A 171 -2.14 9.34 -0.42
C LEU A 171 -3.44 9.59 0.33
N GLN A 172 -3.53 9.15 1.59
CA GLN A 172 -4.71 9.34 2.44
C GLN A 172 -4.91 10.80 2.85
N ALA A 173 -3.84 11.61 2.83
CA ALA A 173 -3.87 13.02 3.22
C ALA A 173 -3.86 13.99 2.04
N ALA A 174 -3.41 13.52 0.87
CA ALA A 174 -3.17 14.29 -0.34
C ALA A 174 -4.30 15.29 -0.67
N PRO A 175 -5.59 14.87 -0.69
CA PRO A 175 -6.71 15.77 -1.01
C PRO A 175 -6.78 17.01 -0.10
N PHE A 176 -6.36 16.89 1.15
CA PHE A 176 -6.54 17.91 2.18
C PHE A 176 -5.35 18.84 2.37
N ILE A 177 -4.15 18.44 1.91
CA ILE A 177 -2.91 19.13 2.29
C ILE A 177 -2.29 19.97 1.17
N PHE A 178 -2.43 19.61 -0.12
CA PHE A 178 -1.70 20.32 -1.19
C PHE A 178 -2.47 20.59 -2.50
N MET A 179 -3.74 20.20 -2.62
CA MET A 179 -4.52 20.34 -3.87
C MET A 179 -4.69 21.79 -4.36
N ASP A 180 -4.49 22.78 -3.49
CA ASP A 180 -4.49 24.21 -3.84
C ASP A 180 -3.25 24.62 -4.64
N PHE A 181 -2.17 23.84 -4.62
CA PHE A 181 -0.89 24.18 -5.24
C PHE A 181 -0.66 23.49 -6.59
N VAL A 182 -1.63 22.74 -7.10
CA VAL A 182 -1.57 22.07 -8.40
C VAL A 182 -2.65 22.60 -9.34
N THR A 183 -2.46 22.46 -10.65
CA THR A 183 -3.45 22.91 -11.65
C THR A 183 -4.75 22.10 -11.53
N PRO A 184 -5.89 22.63 -12.03
CA PRO A 184 -7.15 21.90 -12.01
C PRO A 184 -7.06 20.52 -12.69
N GLU A 185 -6.37 20.40 -13.82
CA GLU A 185 -6.17 19.13 -14.53
C GLU A 185 -5.36 18.15 -13.67
N ARG A 186 -4.29 18.64 -13.02
CA ARG A 186 -3.45 17.83 -12.15
C ARG A 186 -4.17 17.40 -10.88
N ARG A 187 -5.05 18.25 -10.34
CA ARG A 187 -5.94 17.91 -9.23
C ARG A 187 -6.84 16.73 -9.57
N GLN A 188 -7.42 16.69 -10.78
CA GLN A 188 -8.25 15.55 -11.22
C GLN A 188 -7.45 14.24 -11.23
N ILE A 189 -6.20 14.27 -11.71
CA ILE A 189 -5.31 13.09 -11.71
C ILE A 189 -5.08 12.59 -10.28
N TRP A 190 -4.78 13.48 -9.34
CA TRP A 190 -4.57 13.11 -7.96
C TRP A 190 -5.83 12.58 -7.28
N LEU A 191 -6.98 13.20 -7.51
CA LEU A 191 -8.25 12.72 -6.96
C LEU A 191 -8.62 11.34 -7.53
N ALA A 192 -8.39 11.10 -8.82
CA ALA A 192 -8.56 9.78 -9.44
C ALA A 192 -7.62 8.74 -8.81
N LEU A 193 -6.36 9.10 -8.54
CA LEU A 193 -5.41 8.23 -7.84
C LEU A 193 -5.84 7.94 -6.41
N CYS A 194 -6.23 8.96 -5.65
CA CYS A 194 -6.72 8.85 -4.28
C CYS A 194 -7.96 7.96 -4.18
N ASN A 195 -8.86 7.98 -5.17
CA ASN A 195 -10.02 7.08 -5.22
C ASN A 195 -9.65 5.65 -5.68
N LEU A 196 -8.63 5.50 -6.52
CA LEU A 196 -8.15 4.19 -6.99
C LEU A 196 -7.39 3.42 -5.89
N THR A 197 -6.55 4.10 -5.10
CA THR A 197 -5.65 3.43 -4.15
C THR A 197 -6.34 2.64 -3.02
N PRO A 198 -7.48 3.07 -2.44
CA PRO A 198 -8.26 2.26 -1.50
C PRO A 198 -8.67 0.90 -2.09
N LEU A 199 -9.10 0.88 -3.36
CA LEU A 199 -9.44 -0.38 -4.04
C LEU A 199 -8.20 -1.27 -4.19
N ILE A 200 -7.03 -0.70 -4.50
CA ILE A 200 -5.79 -1.47 -4.67
C ILE A 200 -5.32 -2.09 -3.34
N PHE A 201 -5.41 -1.35 -2.23
CA PHE A 201 -4.83 -1.75 -0.94
C PHE A 201 -5.81 -2.41 0.03
N GLN A 202 -7.08 -2.59 -0.34
CA GLN A 202 -8.02 -3.31 0.50
C GLN A 202 -7.60 -4.78 0.69
N THR A 203 -7.81 -5.30 1.89
CA THR A 203 -7.40 -6.65 2.28
C THR A 203 -8.53 -7.68 2.16
N LYS A 204 -9.75 -7.23 1.88
CA LYS A 204 -10.96 -8.05 1.73
C LYS A 204 -11.72 -7.63 0.48
N ILE A 205 -12.19 -8.61 -0.28
CA ILE A 205 -13.06 -8.41 -1.44
C ILE A 205 -14.34 -9.23 -1.20
N SER A 206 -15.47 -8.56 -0.99
CA SER A 206 -16.76 -9.22 -0.73
C SER A 206 -17.35 -9.87 -1.99
N ASN A 207 -17.20 -9.23 -3.14
CA ASN A 207 -17.66 -9.75 -4.43
C ASN A 207 -16.63 -9.43 -5.53
N MET A 208 -15.99 -10.47 -6.08
CA MET A 208 -14.89 -10.32 -7.04
C MET A 208 -15.35 -9.67 -8.35
N SER A 209 -16.51 -10.02 -8.88
CA SER A 209 -16.98 -9.54 -10.18
C SER A 209 -17.25 -8.02 -10.18
N THR A 210 -17.97 -7.55 -9.17
CA THR A 210 -18.27 -6.12 -8.98
C THR A 210 -16.99 -5.33 -8.70
N TYR A 211 -16.17 -5.83 -7.77
CA TYR A 211 -14.89 -5.20 -7.44
C TYR A 211 -13.97 -5.02 -8.65
N ILE A 212 -13.81 -6.03 -9.51
CA ILE A 212 -12.97 -5.91 -10.71
C ILE A 212 -13.59 -4.91 -11.71
N ALA A 213 -14.91 -4.87 -11.85
CA ALA A 213 -15.56 -3.88 -12.71
C ALA A 213 -15.26 -2.45 -12.25
N ASP A 214 -15.37 -2.20 -10.94
CA ASP A 214 -15.08 -0.90 -10.33
C ASP A 214 -13.59 -0.56 -10.44
N LEU A 215 -12.70 -1.50 -10.08
CA LEU A 215 -11.25 -1.33 -10.19
C LEU A 215 -10.84 -0.98 -11.63
N ARG A 216 -11.36 -1.68 -12.64
CA ARG A 216 -11.09 -1.37 -14.05
C ARG A 216 -11.58 0.02 -14.43
N CYS A 217 -12.75 0.42 -13.94
CA CYS A 217 -13.28 1.75 -14.21
C CYS A 217 -12.39 2.85 -13.60
N HIS A 218 -11.94 2.69 -12.36
CA HIS A 218 -11.01 3.62 -11.71
C HIS A 218 -9.64 3.66 -12.39
N ILE A 219 -9.09 2.51 -12.79
CA ILE A 219 -7.84 2.43 -13.57
C ILE A 219 -8.00 3.17 -14.91
N ASN A 220 -9.09 2.92 -15.64
CA ASN A 220 -9.35 3.55 -16.92
C ASN A 220 -9.49 5.08 -16.79
N LEU A 221 -10.20 5.56 -15.78
CA LEU A 221 -10.32 7.00 -15.49
C LEU A 221 -8.95 7.62 -15.19
N PHE A 222 -8.16 6.97 -14.33
CA PHE A 222 -6.83 7.46 -13.96
C PHE A 222 -5.88 7.52 -15.17
N VAL A 223 -5.82 6.45 -15.96
CA VAL A 223 -4.99 6.37 -17.17
C VAL A 223 -5.46 7.36 -18.23
N TYR A 224 -6.77 7.52 -18.41
CA TYR A 224 -7.36 8.53 -19.30
C TYR A 224 -6.88 9.94 -18.93
N LEU A 225 -6.96 10.33 -17.65
CA LEU A 225 -6.55 11.65 -17.19
C LEU A 225 -5.04 11.87 -17.35
N LEU A 226 -4.22 10.84 -17.11
CA LEU A 226 -2.77 10.91 -17.36
C LEU A 226 -2.48 11.15 -18.84
N ILE A 227 -3.04 10.33 -19.73
CA ILE A 227 -2.79 10.44 -21.18
C ILE A 227 -3.30 11.77 -21.72
N GLN A 228 -4.47 12.21 -21.28
CA GLN A 228 -5.05 13.49 -21.67
C GLN A 228 -4.15 14.66 -21.28
N SER A 229 -3.55 14.60 -20.08
CA SER A 229 -2.60 15.64 -19.64
C SER A 229 -1.33 15.67 -20.50
N ASN A 230 -0.76 14.50 -20.78
CA ASN A 230 0.44 14.33 -21.60
C ASN A 230 0.61 12.84 -21.96
N SER A 231 0.59 12.51 -23.25
CA SER A 231 0.74 11.10 -23.67
C SER A 231 2.12 10.50 -23.37
N GLN A 232 3.13 11.29 -22.98
CA GLN A 232 4.44 10.78 -22.55
C GLN A 232 4.36 9.78 -21.39
N TRP A 233 3.31 9.86 -20.55
CA TRP A 233 3.11 8.96 -19.41
C TRP A 233 3.07 7.47 -19.80
N ILE A 234 2.65 7.13 -21.03
CA ILE A 234 2.59 5.74 -21.50
C ILE A 234 3.98 5.09 -21.62
N ASN A 235 5.05 5.89 -21.69
CA ASN A 235 6.42 5.37 -21.71
C ASN A 235 6.84 4.81 -20.34
N LYS A 236 6.14 5.14 -19.25
CA LYS A 236 6.45 4.61 -17.92
C LYS A 236 5.90 3.19 -17.81
N PRO A 237 6.75 2.15 -17.70
CA PRO A 237 6.30 0.75 -17.72
C PRO A 237 5.29 0.41 -16.62
N LYS A 238 5.43 1.07 -15.46
CA LYS A 238 4.53 0.88 -14.30
C LYS A 238 3.08 1.28 -14.59
N ILE A 239 2.84 2.22 -15.51
CA ILE A 239 1.50 2.58 -15.97
C ILE A 239 0.88 1.45 -16.80
N HIS A 240 1.68 0.80 -17.65
CA HIS A 240 1.23 -0.40 -18.38
C HIS A 240 0.94 -1.56 -17.42
N MET A 241 1.82 -1.80 -16.43
CA MET A 241 1.63 -2.87 -15.46
C MET A 241 0.34 -2.71 -14.64
N LEU A 242 -0.06 -1.47 -14.32
CA LEU A 242 -1.31 -1.19 -13.61
C LEU A 242 -2.54 -1.78 -14.33
N LEU A 243 -2.54 -1.79 -15.67
CA LEU A 243 -3.66 -2.31 -16.48
C LEU A 243 -3.88 -3.82 -16.30
N HIS A 244 -2.86 -4.56 -15.84
CA HIS A 244 -2.90 -6.01 -15.59
C HIS A 244 -3.17 -6.37 -14.12
N LEU A 245 -3.32 -5.37 -13.25
CA LEU A 245 -3.63 -5.58 -11.84
C LEU A 245 -4.99 -6.31 -11.64
N PRO A 246 -6.06 -6.01 -12.39
CA PRO A 246 -7.33 -6.73 -12.27
C PRO A 246 -7.18 -8.23 -12.50
N GLU A 247 -6.41 -8.65 -13.49
CA GLU A 247 -6.15 -10.05 -13.82
C GLU A 247 -5.33 -10.73 -12.72
N SER A 248 -4.35 -10.02 -12.16
CA SER A 248 -3.58 -10.50 -11.00
C SER A 248 -4.50 -10.73 -9.80
N ILE A 249 -5.39 -9.79 -9.49
CA ILE A 249 -6.32 -9.91 -8.35
C ILE A 249 -7.34 -11.04 -8.56
N LYS A 250 -7.83 -11.24 -9.78
CA LYS A 250 -8.71 -12.39 -10.08
C LYS A 250 -8.03 -13.73 -9.80
N ARG A 251 -6.72 -13.83 -10.06
CA ARG A 251 -5.96 -15.08 -9.91
C ARG A 251 -5.48 -15.32 -8.47
N PHE A 252 -5.01 -14.27 -7.79
CA PHE A 252 -4.32 -14.39 -6.50
C PHE A 252 -5.10 -13.82 -5.31
N GLY A 253 -6.28 -13.25 -5.53
CA GLY A 253 -7.04 -12.54 -4.50
C GLY A 253 -6.54 -11.11 -4.30
N PRO A 254 -6.90 -10.45 -3.18
CA PRO A 254 -6.51 -9.06 -2.91
C PRO A 254 -5.01 -8.80 -3.09
N ALA A 255 -4.63 -7.63 -3.60
CA ALA A 255 -3.22 -7.33 -3.91
C ALA A 255 -2.28 -7.38 -2.70
N SER A 256 -2.82 -7.25 -1.48
CA SER A 256 -2.08 -7.47 -0.24
C SER A 256 -1.49 -8.87 -0.10
N LEU A 257 -2.02 -9.89 -0.79
CA LEU A 257 -1.55 -11.27 -0.73
C LEU A 257 -0.27 -11.51 -1.52
N PHE A 258 0.01 -10.70 -2.54
CA PHE A 258 1.19 -10.81 -3.40
C PHE A 258 2.05 -9.54 -3.42
N SER A 259 1.82 -8.61 -2.48
CA SER A 259 2.68 -7.46 -2.24
C SER A 259 4.02 -7.89 -1.63
N LYS A 260 5.12 -7.31 -2.11
CA LYS A 260 6.46 -7.58 -1.59
C LYS A 260 6.82 -6.80 -0.33
N GLU A 261 5.97 -5.89 0.13
CA GLU A 261 6.22 -5.05 1.31
C GLU A 261 6.60 -5.84 2.56
N LYS A 262 5.97 -7.01 2.79
CA LYS A 262 6.33 -7.89 3.91
C LYS A 262 7.73 -8.48 3.74
N PHE A 263 8.08 -8.91 2.53
CA PHE A 263 9.39 -9.47 2.23
C PHE A 263 10.48 -8.41 2.33
N GLU A 264 10.27 -7.22 1.75
CA GLU A 264 11.22 -6.11 1.83
C GLU A 264 11.38 -5.56 3.25
N SER A 265 10.31 -5.59 4.07
CA SER A 265 10.43 -5.22 5.48
C SER A 265 11.41 -6.11 6.25
N TYR A 266 11.66 -7.33 5.75
CA TYR A 266 12.66 -8.24 6.31
C TYR A 266 14.10 -7.75 6.11
N ASN A 267 14.36 -6.89 5.12
CA ASN A 267 15.67 -6.24 4.96
C ASN A 267 16.03 -5.39 6.19
N GLY A 268 15.03 -4.90 6.94
CA GLY A 268 15.27 -4.26 8.24
C GLY A 268 15.83 -5.24 9.28
N VAL A 269 15.32 -6.48 9.32
CA VAL A 269 15.80 -7.54 10.23
C VAL A 269 17.22 -7.97 9.85
N LEU A 270 17.51 -8.10 8.55
CA LEU A 270 18.85 -8.38 8.04
C LEU A 270 19.85 -7.29 8.47
N ARG A 271 19.49 -6.00 8.26
CA ARG A 271 20.33 -4.88 8.67
C ARG A 271 20.59 -4.85 10.18
N GLN A 272 19.57 -5.08 11.00
CA GLN A 272 19.72 -5.14 12.46
C GLN A 272 20.68 -6.27 12.89
N ALA A 273 20.56 -7.46 12.30
CA ALA A 273 21.48 -8.56 12.56
C ALA A 273 22.93 -8.22 12.18
N SER A 274 23.13 -7.46 11.09
CA SER A 274 24.44 -7.00 10.67
C SER A 274 25.02 -5.92 11.59
N ILE A 275 24.22 -4.91 11.98
CA ILE A 275 24.66 -3.81 12.86
C ILE A 275 25.14 -4.31 14.22
N HIS A 276 24.49 -5.37 14.73
CA HIS A 276 24.83 -5.99 16.00
C HIS A 276 25.85 -7.12 15.90
N SER A 277 26.47 -7.33 14.73
CA SER A 277 27.57 -8.27 14.54
C SER A 277 28.92 -7.61 14.84
N ASN A 278 30.00 -8.39 14.87
CA ASN A 278 31.35 -7.84 15.00
C ASN A 278 31.87 -7.17 13.69
N CYS A 279 31.06 -7.20 12.63
CA CYS A 279 31.31 -6.66 11.29
C CYS A 279 32.57 -7.21 10.57
N GLN A 280 33.21 -8.27 11.08
CA GLN A 280 34.40 -8.86 10.46
C GLN A 280 34.04 -9.75 9.27
N LEU A 281 32.94 -10.50 9.37
CA LEU A 281 32.41 -11.36 8.30
C LEU A 281 30.87 -11.31 8.28
N PRO A 282 30.27 -10.20 7.81
CA PRO A 282 28.82 -9.96 7.91
C PRO A 282 27.97 -11.10 7.36
N GLY A 283 28.36 -11.68 6.22
CA GLY A 283 27.64 -12.81 5.62
C GLY A 283 27.59 -14.05 6.52
N ARG A 284 28.71 -14.39 7.17
CA ARG A 284 28.79 -15.51 8.12
C ARG A 284 27.99 -15.22 9.38
N ASP A 285 28.15 -14.03 9.94
CA ASP A 285 27.50 -13.64 11.19
C ASP A 285 25.96 -13.59 11.05
N MET A 286 25.47 -13.06 9.93
CA MET A 286 24.06 -13.11 9.57
C MET A 286 23.60 -14.56 9.48
N ALA A 287 24.31 -15.42 8.73
CA ALA A 287 23.92 -16.81 8.56
C ALA A 287 23.83 -17.56 9.91
N VAL A 288 24.80 -17.35 10.81
CA VAL A 288 24.78 -17.92 12.16
C VAL A 288 23.60 -17.38 12.97
N THR A 289 23.35 -16.06 12.93
CA THR A 289 22.23 -15.43 13.64
C THR A 289 20.88 -16.00 13.20
N PHE A 290 20.63 -16.08 11.89
CA PHE A 290 19.37 -16.65 11.38
C PHE A 290 19.26 -18.14 11.64
N ASN A 291 20.37 -18.90 11.57
CA ASN A 291 20.39 -20.30 11.97
C ASN A 291 20.01 -20.47 13.45
N ASN A 292 20.54 -19.63 14.33
CA ASN A 292 20.20 -19.65 15.75
C ASN A 292 18.71 -19.31 15.97
N TYR A 293 18.17 -18.32 15.26
CA TYR A 293 16.74 -18.00 15.34
C TYR A 293 15.86 -19.15 14.85
N ALA A 294 16.21 -19.79 13.73
CA ALA A 294 15.48 -20.92 13.19
C ALA A 294 15.54 -22.14 14.12
N ALA A 295 16.73 -22.48 14.62
CA ALA A 295 16.95 -23.58 15.56
C ALA A 295 16.19 -23.34 16.88
N LEU A 296 16.28 -22.12 17.43
CA LEU A 296 15.56 -21.76 18.65
C LEU A 296 14.05 -21.90 18.45
N LYS A 297 13.49 -21.32 17.37
CA LYS A 297 12.06 -21.47 17.03
C LYS A 297 11.65 -22.93 16.93
N PHE A 298 12.42 -23.72 16.19
CA PHE A 298 12.15 -25.14 15.98
C PHE A 298 12.13 -25.92 17.31
N VAL A 299 13.10 -25.69 18.19
CA VAL A 299 13.18 -26.39 19.48
C VAL A 299 12.05 -25.97 20.42
N VAL A 300 11.80 -24.67 20.59
CA VAL A 300 10.79 -24.18 21.53
C VAL A 300 9.36 -24.39 21.04
N SER A 301 9.16 -24.59 19.72
CA SER A 301 7.87 -24.97 19.14
C SER A 301 7.62 -26.48 19.11
N GLY A 302 8.48 -27.30 19.73
CA GLY A 302 8.31 -28.76 19.80
C GLY A 302 8.71 -29.51 18.54
N GLY A 303 9.56 -28.94 17.69
CA GLY A 303 10.07 -29.58 16.48
C GLY A 303 10.72 -30.93 16.75
N ILE A 304 10.56 -31.86 15.80
CA ILE A 304 11.00 -33.26 15.94
C ILE A 304 12.34 -33.46 15.24
N ILE A 305 13.37 -33.83 16.01
CA ILE A 305 14.71 -34.16 15.53
C ILE A 305 14.80 -35.67 15.34
N TYR A 306 15.05 -36.13 14.12
CA TYR A 306 15.32 -37.53 13.83
C TYR A 306 16.82 -37.82 13.94
N ASN A 307 17.18 -38.80 14.75
CA ASN A 307 18.55 -39.31 14.84
C ASN A 307 18.69 -40.57 13.97
N ALA A 308 19.37 -40.42 12.83
CA ALA A 308 19.57 -41.52 11.87
C ALA A 308 20.43 -42.66 12.42
N SER A 309 21.30 -42.43 13.40
CA SER A 309 22.15 -43.49 13.97
C SER A 309 21.42 -44.36 14.98
N THR A 310 20.44 -43.80 15.71
CA THR A 310 19.63 -44.54 16.69
C THR A 310 18.26 -44.93 16.16
N GLY A 311 17.82 -44.37 15.02
CA GLY A 311 16.49 -44.54 14.46
C GLY A 311 15.37 -43.88 15.28
N GLN A 312 15.72 -43.07 16.28
CA GLN A 312 14.77 -42.48 17.21
C GLN A 312 14.52 -41.00 16.90
N THR A 313 13.34 -40.52 17.28
CA THR A 313 12.98 -39.11 17.25
C THR A 313 13.03 -38.50 18.64
N ALA A 314 13.54 -37.29 18.75
CA ALA A 314 13.54 -36.49 19.98
C ALA A 314 12.85 -35.15 19.74
N THR A 315 12.31 -34.56 20.81
CA THR A 315 11.78 -33.19 20.81
C THR A 315 12.30 -32.46 22.06
N GLY A 316 12.19 -31.13 22.07
CA GLY A 316 12.48 -30.35 23.27
C GLY A 316 11.60 -30.81 24.44
N SER A 317 12.13 -30.83 25.66
CA SER A 317 11.32 -31.20 26.84
C SER A 317 10.15 -30.25 27.03
N GLU A 318 9.13 -30.68 27.77
CA GLU A 318 7.97 -29.82 28.09
C GLU A 318 8.41 -28.48 28.68
N GLU A 319 9.48 -28.47 29.46
CA GLU A 319 9.96 -27.27 30.15
C GLU A 319 10.53 -26.26 29.15
N VAL A 320 11.22 -26.74 28.12
CA VAL A 320 11.72 -25.91 27.02
C VAL A 320 10.56 -25.38 26.16
N GLN A 321 9.54 -26.20 25.89
CA GLN A 321 8.36 -25.77 25.14
C GLN A 321 7.51 -24.76 25.93
N LYS A 322 7.44 -24.90 27.27
CA LYS A 322 6.76 -23.96 28.18
C LYS A 322 7.35 -22.55 28.11
N VAL A 323 8.67 -22.42 27.87
CA VAL A 323 9.31 -21.11 27.67
C VAL A 323 8.63 -20.33 26.56
N PHE A 324 8.22 -20.98 25.47
CA PHE A 324 7.50 -20.32 24.40
C PHE A 324 5.99 -20.22 24.67
N SER A 325 5.33 -21.29 25.12
CA SER A 325 3.86 -21.29 25.26
C SER A 325 3.35 -20.32 26.34
N THR A 326 4.14 -20.06 27.38
CA THR A 326 3.75 -19.19 28.51
C THR A 326 4.27 -17.75 28.40
N ASN A 327 5.27 -17.48 27.56
CA ASN A 327 5.92 -16.17 27.47
C ASN A 327 5.45 -15.38 26.24
N VAL A 328 4.40 -14.59 26.41
CA VAL A 328 3.84 -13.74 25.34
C VAL A 328 4.87 -12.75 24.75
N PRO A 329 5.73 -12.07 25.54
CA PRO A 329 6.82 -11.28 24.98
C PRO A 329 7.74 -12.06 24.04
N LEU A 330 8.14 -13.28 24.41
CA LEU A 330 9.00 -14.13 23.59
C LEU A 330 8.30 -14.56 22.30
N GLN A 331 7.02 -14.94 22.38
CA GLN A 331 6.21 -15.23 21.20
C GLN A 331 6.23 -14.06 20.21
N ARG A 332 5.95 -12.84 20.70
CA ARG A 332 5.95 -11.63 19.88
C ARG A 332 7.32 -11.35 19.29
N ALA A 333 8.39 -11.50 20.06
CA ALA A 333 9.77 -11.34 19.59
C ALA A 333 10.12 -12.36 18.49
N MET A 334 9.55 -13.57 18.53
CA MET A 334 9.71 -14.60 17.51
C MET A 334 8.75 -14.43 16.32
N GLY A 335 7.91 -13.39 16.31
CA GLY A 335 6.94 -13.12 15.24
C GLY A 335 5.64 -13.94 15.35
N TYR A 336 5.40 -14.60 16.49
CA TYR A 336 4.14 -15.27 16.79
C TYR A 336 3.27 -14.38 17.68
N ASN A 337 2.01 -14.18 17.28
CA ASN A 337 1.03 -13.53 18.13
C ASN A 337 -0.20 -14.42 18.20
N HIS A 338 -0.33 -15.16 19.30
CA HIS A 338 -1.46 -16.08 19.49
C HIS A 338 -2.82 -15.36 19.38
N LEU A 339 -2.91 -14.08 19.73
CA LEU A 339 -4.15 -13.29 19.56
C LEU A 339 -4.52 -13.03 18.09
N THR A 340 -3.56 -13.16 17.17
CA THR A 340 -3.82 -13.04 15.72
C THR A 340 -3.93 -14.40 15.03
N ALA A 341 -3.38 -15.45 15.63
CA ALA A 341 -3.41 -16.81 15.09
C ALA A 341 -4.65 -17.58 15.54
N THR A 342 -5.05 -17.39 16.80
CA THR A 342 -6.36 -17.75 17.30
C THR A 342 -7.28 -16.61 16.91
N LEU A 343 -8.26 -16.86 16.03
CA LEU A 343 -9.39 -15.94 15.89
C LEU A 343 -9.86 -15.65 17.31
N VAL A 344 -9.77 -14.39 17.75
CA VAL A 344 -10.49 -13.98 18.96
C VAL A 344 -11.91 -14.48 18.72
N GLU A 345 -12.37 -15.44 19.53
CA GLU A 345 -13.74 -15.91 19.47
C GLU A 345 -14.60 -14.66 19.39
N THR A 346 -15.28 -14.46 18.27
CA THR A 346 -16.10 -13.27 17.97
C THR A 346 -17.05 -12.93 19.12
N ASP A 347 -17.37 -13.95 19.88
CA ASP A 347 -18.20 -14.06 21.07
C ASP A 347 -17.66 -13.24 22.26
N LYS A 348 -16.37 -12.89 22.28
CA LYS A 348 -15.71 -12.10 23.34
C LYS A 348 -15.42 -10.66 22.95
N TYR A 349 -15.78 -10.21 21.74
CA TYR A 349 -15.61 -8.82 21.31
C TYR A 349 -16.96 -8.11 21.17
N PRO A 350 -17.10 -6.86 21.64
CA PRO A 350 -16.11 -6.06 22.37
C PRO A 350 -15.89 -6.56 23.81
N PHE A 351 -14.73 -6.28 24.41
CA PHE A 351 -14.38 -6.60 25.79
C PHE A 351 -13.93 -5.37 26.58
N LEU A 352 -14.00 -5.42 27.91
CA LEU A 352 -13.58 -4.32 28.78
C LEU A 352 -12.05 -4.18 28.77
N LEU A 353 -11.54 -2.96 28.55
CA LEU A 353 -10.13 -2.67 28.76
C LEU A 353 -9.83 -2.63 30.26
N THR A 354 -8.69 -3.18 30.66
CA THR A 354 -8.21 -3.21 32.06
C THR A 354 -7.82 -1.83 32.60
N SER A 355 -7.79 -0.80 31.75
CA SER A 355 -7.48 0.58 32.13
C SER A 355 -8.67 1.25 32.81
N THR A 356 -8.47 1.75 34.03
CA THR A 356 -9.45 2.54 34.77
C THR A 356 -9.74 3.87 34.06
N MET A 357 -11.00 4.17 33.78
CA MET A 357 -11.41 5.48 33.23
C MET A 357 -11.18 6.57 34.27
N LYS A 358 -10.75 7.76 33.82
CA LYS A 358 -10.68 8.95 34.68
C LYS A 358 -12.09 9.39 35.06
N ASP A 359 -12.26 9.95 36.25
CA ASP A 359 -13.57 10.46 36.69
C ASP A 359 -14.10 11.58 35.80
N SER A 360 -13.21 12.36 35.16
CA SER A 360 -13.57 13.37 34.15
C SER A 360 -14.27 12.80 32.91
N ASP A 361 -14.03 11.53 32.60
CA ASP A 361 -14.51 10.89 31.38
C ASP A 361 -15.83 10.13 31.63
N LYS A 362 -16.27 10.04 32.90
CA LYS A 362 -17.54 9.43 33.28
C LYS A 362 -18.69 10.39 32.96
N GLN A 363 -19.64 9.90 32.17
CA GLN A 363 -20.87 10.63 31.87
C GLN A 363 -22.05 10.01 32.65
N ALA A 364 -23.13 10.76 32.81
CA ALA A 364 -24.39 10.19 33.29
C ALA A 364 -24.98 9.25 32.24
N ALA A 365 -25.65 8.18 32.68
CA ALA A 365 -26.30 7.23 31.78
C ALA A 365 -27.33 7.97 30.90
N PRO A 366 -27.33 7.71 29.58
CA PRO A 366 -28.33 8.25 28.66
C PRO A 366 -29.75 7.96 29.17
N ALA A 367 -30.65 8.95 29.10
CA ALA A 367 -32.03 8.84 29.56
C ALA A 367 -32.81 7.72 28.82
N GLU A 368 -32.33 7.35 27.64
CA GLU A 368 -32.82 6.27 26.81
C GLU A 368 -32.62 4.89 27.47
N PHE A 369 -31.71 4.76 28.44
CA PHE A 369 -31.53 3.53 29.23
C PHE A 369 -32.40 3.48 30.49
N THR A 370 -32.95 4.60 30.96
CA THR A 370 -33.77 4.67 32.18
C THR A 370 -35.26 4.54 31.91
N ALA A 371 -35.71 4.71 30.66
CA ALA A 371 -37.08 4.44 30.25
C ALA A 371 -37.32 2.91 30.13
N THR A 372 -38.40 2.43 30.74
CA THR A 372 -38.80 1.01 30.79
C THR A 372 -38.90 0.42 29.37
N HIS A 373 -38.09 -0.61 29.13
CA HIS A 373 -37.88 -1.35 27.88
C HIS A 373 -36.91 -0.70 26.88
N PRO A 374 -35.60 -1.07 26.93
CA PRO A 374 -34.67 -0.70 25.86
C PRO A 374 -35.12 -1.21 24.48
N ALA A 375 -35.96 -2.25 24.40
CA ALA A 375 -36.45 -2.82 23.14
C ALA A 375 -37.42 -1.91 22.36
N SER A 376 -38.18 -1.03 23.01
CA SER A 376 -39.21 -0.20 22.35
C SER A 376 -38.69 1.18 21.91
N LEU A 377 -37.69 1.74 22.59
CA LEU A 377 -37.01 3.00 22.19
C LEU A 377 -36.00 2.85 21.05
N ILE A 378 -35.61 1.61 20.71
CA ILE A 378 -34.70 1.27 19.60
C ILE A 378 -35.30 1.58 18.21
N SER A 379 -36.56 1.99 18.14
CA SER A 379 -37.30 2.19 16.89
C SER A 379 -37.55 3.67 16.56
N GLN A 380 -36.51 4.46 16.30
CA GLN A 380 -36.63 5.64 15.40
C GLN A 380 -35.28 6.28 15.03
N VAL A 381 -34.45 5.56 14.27
CA VAL A 381 -33.98 6.19 13.02
C VAL A 381 -35.02 5.80 11.99
N LYS A 382 -36.14 6.54 11.97
CA LYS A 382 -37.27 6.28 11.07
C LYS A 382 -36.74 6.32 9.63
N HIS A 383 -36.90 5.21 8.92
CA HIS A 383 -36.74 5.10 7.47
C HIS A 383 -35.41 5.58 6.88
N LEU A 384 -34.41 4.71 6.79
CA LEU A 384 -33.54 4.68 5.61
C LEU A 384 -33.09 3.25 5.35
N GLY A 385 -33.42 2.70 4.19
CA GLY A 385 -32.77 1.51 3.64
C GLY A 385 -31.31 1.77 3.20
N LYS A 386 -30.57 2.60 3.94
CA LYS A 386 -29.16 2.99 3.67
C LYS A 386 -28.39 3.15 4.99
N ASN A 387 -27.12 2.78 4.96
CA ASN A 387 -26.17 2.90 6.07
C ASN A 387 -26.10 4.34 6.61
N VAL A 388 -26.18 4.52 7.93
CA VAL A 388 -26.17 5.83 8.61
C VAL A 388 -24.80 6.08 9.25
N VAL A 389 -24.31 7.32 9.18
CA VAL A 389 -23.05 7.76 9.80
C VAL A 389 -23.34 8.47 11.11
N GLY A 390 -22.54 8.22 12.15
CA GLY A 390 -22.66 8.91 13.42
C GLY A 390 -21.32 9.13 14.12
N LYS A 391 -21.19 10.25 14.83
CA LYS A 391 -20.07 10.53 15.74
C LYS A 391 -20.31 9.79 17.05
N ALA A 392 -19.40 8.90 17.43
CA ALA A 392 -19.46 8.25 18.73
C ALA A 392 -19.17 9.26 19.85
N HIS A 393 -20.09 9.40 20.81
CA HIS A 393 -19.95 10.26 21.98
C HIS A 393 -19.55 9.47 23.22
N SER A 394 -20.17 8.32 23.44
CA SER A 394 -19.88 7.47 24.59
C SER A 394 -20.21 6.00 24.32
N LEU A 395 -19.48 5.12 25.00
CA LEU A 395 -19.66 3.67 24.99
C LEU A 395 -20.23 3.22 26.33
N TRP A 396 -21.20 2.32 26.31
CA TRP A 396 -21.94 1.88 27.48
C TRP A 396 -21.97 0.36 27.56
N LEU A 397 -21.77 -0.15 28.77
CA LEU A 397 -21.96 -1.55 29.12
C LEU A 397 -23.24 -1.70 29.93
N LEU A 398 -24.15 -2.54 29.45
CA LEU A 398 -25.34 -2.96 30.16
C LEU A 398 -25.16 -4.40 30.63
N THR A 399 -25.09 -4.60 31.95
CA THR A 399 -24.98 -5.93 32.56
C THR A 399 -26.35 -6.40 33.02
N THR A 400 -26.87 -7.47 32.43
CA THR A 400 -28.15 -8.09 32.82
C THR A 400 -27.89 -9.53 33.26
N GLY A 401 -27.75 -9.77 34.57
CA GLY A 401 -27.33 -11.07 35.08
C GLY A 401 -25.94 -11.47 34.57
N GLN A 402 -25.85 -12.59 33.83
CA GLN A 402 -24.60 -13.07 33.22
C GLN A 402 -24.31 -12.49 31.82
N GLN A 403 -25.24 -11.74 31.22
CA GLN A 403 -25.04 -11.18 29.87
C GLN A 403 -24.55 -9.73 29.92
N ALA A 404 -23.46 -9.46 29.20
CA ALA A 404 -22.95 -8.12 28.94
C ALA A 404 -23.37 -7.69 27.52
N LYS A 405 -24.08 -6.57 27.41
CA LYS A 405 -24.44 -5.94 26.13
C LYS A 405 -23.77 -4.58 26.01
N TYR A 406 -23.27 -4.26 24.83
CA TYR A 406 -22.54 -3.03 24.60
C TYR A 406 -23.32 -2.12 23.66
N TYR A 407 -23.35 -0.84 24.01
CA TYR A 407 -24.09 0.19 23.28
C TYR A 407 -23.21 1.40 23.03
N ILE A 408 -23.48 2.13 21.96
CA ILE A 408 -22.81 3.37 21.61
C ILE A 408 -23.86 4.47 21.52
N LYS A 409 -23.66 5.56 22.25
CA LYS A 409 -24.39 6.81 22.00
C LYS A 409 -23.70 7.52 20.84
N VAL A 410 -24.44 7.73 19.76
CA VAL A 410 -23.96 8.39 18.55
C VAL A 410 -24.79 9.64 18.26
N GLN A 411 -24.15 10.66 17.70
CA GLN A 411 -24.82 11.80 17.09
C GLN A 411 -24.82 11.61 15.57
N GLY A 412 -25.98 11.67 14.94
CA GLY A 412 -26.12 11.36 13.52
C GLY A 412 -25.51 12.42 12.60
N PHE A 413 -25.10 12.01 11.40
CA PHE A 413 -24.79 12.89 10.28
C PHE A 413 -25.76 12.65 9.12
N GLU A 414 -26.03 13.72 8.37
CA GLU A 414 -26.67 13.66 7.06
C GLU A 414 -25.63 13.74 5.95
N LEU A 415 -25.85 12.95 4.90
CA LEU A 415 -25.04 12.99 3.69
C LEU A 415 -25.43 14.20 2.85
N GLY A 416 -24.48 15.12 2.67
CA GLY A 416 -24.65 16.31 1.85
C GLY A 416 -24.29 16.10 0.38
N ASN A 417 -24.06 17.21 -0.31
CA ASN A 417 -23.57 17.22 -1.69
C ASN A 417 -22.11 16.76 -1.80
N ILE A 418 -21.64 16.56 -3.02
CA ILE A 418 -20.22 16.33 -3.30
C ILE A 418 -19.53 17.69 -3.34
N ASP A 419 -18.49 17.86 -2.54
CA ASP A 419 -17.71 19.10 -2.51
C ASP A 419 -16.95 19.26 -3.84
N PRO A 420 -17.02 20.43 -4.51
CA PRO A 420 -16.40 20.62 -5.83
C PRO A 420 -14.87 20.67 -5.78
N HIS A 421 -14.27 21.01 -4.65
CA HIS A 421 -12.81 21.07 -4.49
C HIS A 421 -12.25 19.67 -4.23
N TYR A 422 -12.80 18.97 -3.23
CA TYR A 422 -12.34 17.65 -2.82
C TYR A 422 -12.88 16.51 -3.68
N GLN A 423 -14.01 16.72 -4.37
CA GLN A 423 -14.82 15.68 -5.02
C GLN A 423 -15.17 14.52 -4.09
N MET A 424 -15.43 14.87 -2.83
CA MET A 424 -15.76 13.94 -1.75
C MET A 424 -17.08 14.34 -1.12
N ARG A 425 -17.74 13.38 -0.47
CA ARG A 425 -19.06 13.56 0.12
C ARG A 425 -18.96 14.41 1.39
N VAL A 426 -19.77 15.46 1.46
CA VAL A 426 -19.93 16.28 2.67
C VAL A 426 -20.82 15.56 3.68
N LEU A 427 -20.53 15.73 4.96
CA LEU A 427 -21.33 15.33 6.10
C LEU A 427 -21.69 16.56 6.93
N SER A 428 -22.96 16.67 7.31
CA SER A 428 -23.46 17.71 8.20
C SER A 428 -24.00 17.07 9.46
N MET A 429 -23.55 17.56 10.61
CA MET A 429 -23.95 16.99 11.89
C MET A 429 -25.40 17.34 12.21
N THR A 430 -26.16 16.36 12.69
CA THR A 430 -27.56 16.54 13.09
C THR A 430 -27.67 16.78 14.60
N ALA A 431 -28.79 17.35 15.05
CA ALA A 431 -29.11 17.42 16.47
C ALA A 431 -29.58 16.07 17.06
N SER A 432 -29.75 15.05 16.21
CA SER A 432 -30.31 13.76 16.60
C SER A 432 -29.24 12.86 17.22
N PHE A 433 -29.56 12.35 18.41
CA PHE A 433 -28.79 11.31 19.08
C PHE A 433 -29.52 9.98 18.99
N ALA A 434 -28.75 8.90 18.93
CA ALA A 434 -29.27 7.55 18.99
C ALA A 434 -28.36 6.69 19.87
N VAL A 435 -28.94 5.69 20.51
CA VAL A 435 -28.21 4.64 21.21
C VAL A 435 -28.30 3.37 20.37
N VAL A 436 -27.16 2.86 19.95
CA VAL A 436 -27.07 1.74 19.00
C VAL A 436 -26.30 0.59 19.64
N HIS A 437 -26.82 -0.62 19.52
CA HIS A 437 -26.09 -1.82 19.95
C HIS A 437 -24.84 -2.02 19.09
N THR A 438 -23.70 -2.38 19.69
CA THR A 438 -22.41 -2.49 18.96
C THR A 438 -22.44 -3.50 17.82
N SER A 439 -23.30 -4.52 17.88
CA SER A 439 -23.46 -5.49 16.77
C SER A 439 -23.96 -4.87 15.47
N ASN A 440 -24.58 -3.68 15.52
CA ASN A 440 -25.09 -2.98 14.35
C ASN A 440 -24.05 -2.00 13.76
N VAL A 441 -22.86 -1.91 14.35
CA VAL A 441 -21.79 -1.03 13.88
C VAL A 441 -20.96 -1.78 12.85
N LEU A 442 -20.98 -1.30 11.61
CA LEU A 442 -20.23 -1.92 10.50
C LEU A 442 -18.73 -1.62 10.55
N GLY A 443 -18.36 -0.44 11.04
CA GLY A 443 -16.96 -0.01 11.14
C GLY A 443 -16.85 1.50 11.27
N THR A 444 -15.62 2.00 11.31
CA THR A 444 -15.30 3.42 11.39
C THR A 444 -14.87 3.98 10.03
N ILE A 445 -15.18 5.25 9.79
CA ILE A 445 -14.69 6.01 8.64
C ILE A 445 -13.88 7.21 9.11
N ASN A 446 -12.92 7.64 8.29
CA ASN A 446 -12.17 8.87 8.51
C ASN A 446 -12.89 10.04 7.84
N VAL A 447 -13.01 11.15 8.58
CA VAL A 447 -13.60 12.39 8.12
C VAL A 447 -12.64 13.54 8.40
N GLN A 448 -12.65 14.57 7.56
CA GLN A 448 -11.80 15.75 7.70
C GLN A 448 -12.65 17.02 7.68
N HIS A 449 -12.23 18.05 8.41
CA HIS A 449 -12.89 19.35 8.35
C HIS A 449 -12.75 19.98 6.96
N ASN A 450 -13.81 20.62 6.44
CA ASN A 450 -13.83 21.33 5.15
C ASN A 450 -13.04 22.65 5.21
N CYS A 451 -11.71 22.54 5.35
CA CYS A 451 -10.83 23.69 5.54
C CYS A 451 -10.78 24.60 4.31
N HIS A 452 -10.94 24.05 3.10
CA HIS A 452 -10.92 24.83 1.87
C HIS A 452 -12.11 25.80 1.81
N ARG A 453 -13.34 25.31 2.05
CA ARG A 453 -14.54 26.14 2.03
C ARG A 453 -14.52 27.23 3.09
N HIS A 454 -14.08 26.89 4.30
CA HIS A 454 -14.04 27.81 5.43
C HIS A 454 -12.76 28.64 5.54
N LYS A 455 -11.80 28.46 4.63
CA LYS A 455 -10.54 29.21 4.57
C LYS A 455 -9.79 29.21 5.92
N CYS A 456 -9.70 28.05 6.57
CA CYS A 456 -9.04 27.92 7.87
C CYS A 456 -7.57 28.40 7.80
N PRO A 457 -7.15 29.35 8.65
CA PRO A 457 -5.79 29.89 8.60
C PRO A 457 -4.77 28.91 9.15
N VAL A 458 -3.53 29.03 8.68
CA VAL A 458 -2.36 28.37 9.27
C VAL A 458 -1.72 29.34 10.26
N GLU A 459 -1.63 28.92 11.51
CA GLU A 459 -1.10 29.70 12.63
C GLU A 459 -0.09 28.87 13.43
N ALA A 460 0.84 29.52 14.13
CA ALA A 460 1.79 28.82 15.00
C ALA A 460 1.12 28.50 16.35
N THR A 461 0.21 27.52 16.35
CA THR A 461 -0.61 27.14 17.52
C THR A 461 -0.33 25.73 18.04
N GLY A 462 0.38 24.89 17.29
CA GLY A 462 0.66 23.51 17.68
C GLY A 462 1.84 23.39 18.65
N HIS A 463 1.86 22.37 19.51
CA HIS A 463 3.01 22.07 20.36
C HIS A 463 3.95 21.08 19.68
N ALA A 464 5.26 21.33 19.71
CA ALA A 464 6.24 20.33 19.33
C ALA A 464 6.30 19.25 20.40
N ARG A 465 6.12 17.98 20.01
CA ARG A 465 6.28 16.84 20.91
C ARG A 465 7.57 16.10 20.61
N VAL A 466 8.49 16.12 21.56
CA VAL A 466 9.67 15.25 21.61
C VAL A 466 9.47 14.31 22.79
N GLU A 467 9.66 13.00 22.58
CA GLU A 467 9.57 11.99 23.65
C GLU A 467 8.27 12.00 24.48
N ARG A 468 7.15 12.42 23.88
CA ARG A 468 5.81 12.56 24.48
C ARG A 468 5.65 13.75 25.43
N GLU A 469 6.65 14.62 25.52
CA GLU A 469 6.58 15.88 26.24
C GLU A 469 6.42 17.05 25.27
N ASP A 470 5.54 18.01 25.62
CA ASP A 470 5.35 19.23 24.85
C ASP A 470 6.57 20.14 25.05
N THR A 471 7.54 20.04 24.14
CA THR A 471 8.84 20.69 24.22
C THR A 471 9.18 21.34 22.88
N GLY A 472 9.11 22.66 22.83
CA GLY A 472 9.59 23.47 21.70
C GLY A 472 8.69 24.63 21.28
N PRO A 473 9.16 25.47 20.33
CA PRO A 473 8.37 26.57 19.78
C PRO A 473 7.15 26.04 19.02
N ALA A 474 6.11 26.87 18.96
CA ALA A 474 4.85 26.46 18.36
C ALA A 474 5.02 26.04 16.88
N ILE A 475 4.56 24.84 16.54
CA ILE A 475 4.58 24.32 15.18
C ILE A 475 3.41 24.93 14.41
N PRO A 476 3.60 25.36 13.14
CA PRO A 476 2.50 25.75 12.27
C PRO A 476 1.45 24.65 12.14
N THR A 477 0.20 25.00 12.43
CA THR A 477 -1.00 24.16 12.38
C THR A 477 -2.18 24.95 11.82
N VAL A 478 -3.13 24.26 11.19
CA VAL A 478 -4.41 24.84 10.79
C VAL A 478 -5.27 25.04 12.03
N ARG A 479 -5.79 26.27 12.22
CA ARG A 479 -6.85 26.56 13.19
C ARG A 479 -8.20 26.37 12.49
N HIS A 480 -8.91 25.30 12.83
CA HIS A 480 -10.24 25.05 12.29
C HIS A 480 -11.25 26.07 12.82
N CYS A 481 -12.22 26.45 11.99
CA CYS A 481 -13.37 27.20 12.46
C CYS A 481 -14.33 26.24 13.19
N GLU A 482 -15.15 26.78 14.08
CA GLU A 482 -16.15 26.01 14.83
C GLU A 482 -17.40 25.78 13.97
N VAL A 483 -17.25 25.01 12.89
CA VAL A 483 -18.35 24.62 11.99
C VAL A 483 -18.30 23.12 11.72
N ASP A 484 -19.45 22.46 11.83
CA ASP A 484 -19.61 21.02 11.56
C ASP A 484 -19.80 20.72 10.05
N ASP A 485 -18.87 21.20 9.22
CA ASP A 485 -18.76 20.86 7.78
C ASP A 485 -17.60 19.87 7.58
N MET A 486 -17.96 18.60 7.45
CA MET A 486 -17.00 17.50 7.39
C MET A 486 -17.01 16.84 6.01
N ILE A 487 -15.87 16.31 5.59
CA ILE A 487 -15.66 15.60 4.32
C ILE A 487 -15.29 14.15 4.62
N ILE A 488 -15.99 13.19 4.02
CA ILE A 488 -15.57 11.79 4.08
C ILE A 488 -14.25 11.63 3.31
N ASN A 489 -13.22 11.12 3.97
CA ASN A 489 -11.94 10.86 3.32
C ASN A 489 -12.01 9.61 2.44
N SER A 490 -12.43 9.77 1.19
CA SER A 490 -12.49 8.67 0.22
C SER A 490 -11.12 8.11 -0.15
N ALA A 491 -10.02 8.75 0.26
CA ALA A 491 -8.66 8.24 0.06
C ALA A 491 -8.19 7.29 1.18
N SER A 492 -8.99 7.08 2.24
CA SER A 492 -8.65 6.18 3.34
C SER A 492 -8.39 4.76 2.85
N LEU A 493 -7.25 4.19 3.26
CA LEU A 493 -6.91 2.78 2.98
C LEU A 493 -7.51 1.83 4.03
N SER A 494 -8.06 2.38 5.11
CA SER A 494 -8.74 1.64 6.17
C SER A 494 -10.24 1.63 5.91
N ASN A 495 -10.88 0.47 6.05
CA ASN A 495 -12.32 0.30 5.76
C ASN A 495 -12.74 0.88 4.39
N ALA A 496 -11.92 0.67 3.36
CA ALA A 496 -12.12 1.25 2.02
C ALA A 496 -13.52 0.97 1.43
N GLU A 497 -14.01 -0.27 1.56
CA GLU A 497 -15.34 -0.67 1.10
C GLU A 497 -16.45 0.14 1.79
N LEU A 498 -16.36 0.37 3.10
CA LEU A 498 -17.32 1.20 3.83
C LEU A 498 -17.28 2.66 3.40
N HIS A 499 -16.08 3.24 3.20
CA HIS A 499 -15.96 4.60 2.69
C HIS A 499 -16.61 4.73 1.32
N HIS A 500 -16.42 3.75 0.44
CA HIS A 500 -17.02 3.76 -0.89
C HIS A 500 -18.55 3.67 -0.85
N ILE A 501 -19.09 2.71 -0.08
CA ILE A 501 -20.54 2.50 0.07
C ILE A 501 -21.22 3.75 0.65
N ILE A 502 -20.63 4.35 1.70
CA ILE A 502 -21.23 5.50 2.39
C ILE A 502 -21.08 6.78 1.55
N SER A 503 -19.94 6.98 0.89
CA SER A 503 -19.72 8.20 0.09
C SER A 503 -20.63 8.25 -1.15
N ASP A 504 -20.98 7.08 -1.70
CA ASP A 504 -21.86 6.92 -2.88
C ASP A 504 -21.44 7.91 -3.99
N LEU A 505 -20.14 7.89 -4.33
CA LEU A 505 -19.57 8.83 -5.30
C LEU A 505 -19.87 8.34 -6.73
N PRO A 506 -20.27 9.25 -7.64
CA PRO A 506 -20.51 8.90 -9.02
C PRO A 506 -19.22 8.48 -9.69
N MET A 507 -19.24 7.31 -10.33
CA MET A 507 -18.10 6.79 -11.06
C MET A 507 -18.23 7.10 -12.55
N ARG A 508 -17.33 7.93 -13.09
CA ARG A 508 -17.28 8.24 -14.53
C ARG A 508 -16.74 7.03 -15.31
N ARG A 509 -17.55 6.50 -16.23
CA ARG A 509 -17.11 5.48 -17.20
C ARG A 509 -16.57 6.16 -18.46
N ILE A 510 -15.32 5.85 -18.82
CA ILE A 510 -14.69 6.36 -20.04
C ILE A 510 -15.24 5.59 -21.25
N GLN A 511 -15.83 6.32 -22.19
CA GLN A 511 -16.38 5.76 -23.42
C GLN A 511 -15.31 5.63 -24.51
N PRO A 512 -15.51 4.77 -25.53
CA PRO A 512 -14.58 4.68 -26.66
C PRO A 512 -14.28 6.02 -27.36
N SER A 513 -15.26 6.92 -27.45
CA SER A 513 -15.08 8.26 -28.02
C SER A 513 -14.17 9.16 -27.18
N ASP A 514 -14.25 9.06 -25.84
CA ASP A 514 -13.38 9.80 -24.93
C ASP A 514 -11.91 9.48 -25.19
N TRP A 515 -11.59 8.19 -25.41
CA TRP A 515 -10.23 7.75 -25.72
C TRP A 515 -9.70 8.35 -27.02
N VAL A 516 -10.55 8.51 -28.05
CA VAL A 516 -10.14 9.12 -29.33
C VAL A 516 -9.72 10.57 -29.14
N THR A 517 -10.50 11.34 -28.39
CA THR A 517 -10.20 12.75 -28.08
C THR A 517 -8.94 12.85 -27.20
N CYS A 518 -8.87 12.04 -26.14
CA CYS A 518 -7.74 11.96 -25.22
C CYS A 518 -6.41 11.70 -25.93
N MET A 519 -6.37 10.76 -26.88
CA MET A 519 -5.17 10.47 -27.68
C MET A 519 -4.67 11.68 -28.45
N ARG A 520 -5.59 12.41 -29.10
CA ARG A 520 -5.23 13.56 -29.95
C ARG A 520 -4.70 14.72 -29.10
N GLU A 521 -5.41 15.06 -28.04
CA GLU A 521 -5.05 16.15 -27.12
C GLU A 521 -3.73 15.84 -26.40
N GLY A 522 -3.64 14.66 -25.79
CA GLY A 522 -2.46 14.21 -25.07
C GLY A 522 -1.21 14.12 -25.95
N TYR A 523 -1.35 13.65 -27.19
CA TYR A 523 -0.26 13.60 -28.15
C TYR A 523 0.13 15.01 -28.62
N SER A 524 -0.82 15.92 -28.83
CA SER A 524 -0.52 17.31 -29.19
C SER A 524 0.35 17.99 -28.12
N THR A 525 0.05 17.75 -26.83
CA THR A 525 0.90 18.23 -25.73
C THR A 525 2.28 17.59 -25.76
N TRP A 526 2.38 16.27 -25.93
CA TRP A 526 3.66 15.57 -25.99
C TRP A 526 4.52 15.98 -27.20
N ALA A 527 3.91 16.22 -28.36
CA ALA A 527 4.58 16.60 -29.59
C ALA A 527 5.32 17.95 -29.48
N LYS A 528 4.80 18.87 -28.67
CA LYS A 528 5.40 20.20 -28.41
C LYS A 528 6.64 20.14 -27.53
N LEU A 529 6.82 19.08 -26.74
CA LEU A 529 7.99 18.91 -25.90
C LEU A 529 9.19 18.52 -26.76
N PRO A 530 10.43 18.95 -26.41
CA PRO A 530 11.62 18.42 -27.06
C PRO A 530 11.67 16.89 -26.88
N ASN A 531 12.37 16.21 -27.78
CA ASN A 531 12.71 14.81 -27.52
C ASN A 531 13.62 14.82 -26.29
N ALA A 532 13.20 14.14 -25.22
CA ALA A 532 14.12 13.86 -24.14
C ALA A 532 15.34 13.13 -24.75
N PRO A 533 16.55 13.33 -24.21
CA PRO A 533 17.60 12.35 -24.39
C PRO A 533 17.00 10.97 -24.15
N GLU A 534 17.45 9.95 -24.88
CA GLU A 534 17.14 8.58 -24.49
C GLU A 534 17.73 8.40 -23.10
N ASP A 535 16.94 8.71 -22.06
CA ASP A 535 17.21 8.27 -20.72
C ASP A 535 17.26 6.75 -20.88
N GLU A 536 18.48 6.20 -20.91
CA GLU A 536 18.70 4.89 -20.35
C GLU A 536 18.06 4.99 -18.98
N GLU A 537 16.81 4.52 -18.85
CA GLU A 537 16.32 3.99 -17.60
C GLU A 537 17.30 2.85 -17.30
N THR A 538 18.48 3.20 -16.79
CA THR A 538 19.24 2.32 -15.96
C THR A 538 18.22 1.87 -14.93
N GLU A 539 17.96 0.56 -14.95
CA GLU A 539 17.31 -0.16 -13.87
C GLU A 539 18.21 -0.02 -12.63
N ASP A 540 18.45 1.21 -12.15
CA ASP A 540 19.23 1.54 -10.97
C ASP A 540 18.29 1.70 -9.76
N ASP A 541 17.18 0.97 -9.79
CA ASP A 541 16.50 0.53 -8.56
C ASP A 541 17.38 -0.50 -7.79
N SER A 542 18.51 -0.97 -8.36
CA SER A 542 19.55 -1.75 -7.63
C SER A 542 20.52 -0.92 -6.79
N ASN A 543 20.68 0.39 -7.03
CA ASN A 543 21.63 1.23 -6.28
C ASN A 543 21.02 1.96 -5.08
N ASN A 544 19.77 1.67 -4.73
CA ASN A 544 19.18 2.14 -3.47
C ASN A 544 19.41 1.17 -2.30
N GLU A 545 20.12 0.05 -2.52
CA GLU A 545 20.62 -0.81 -1.43
C GLU A 545 22.02 -0.40 -0.93
N SER A 546 22.71 0.55 -1.58
CA SER A 546 24.11 0.90 -1.29
C SER A 546 24.35 2.38 -0.91
N LEU A 547 23.32 3.22 -0.81
CA LEU A 547 23.48 4.66 -0.48
C LEU A 547 23.00 5.05 0.93
N GLU A 548 22.87 4.10 1.86
CA GLU A 548 22.72 4.39 3.31
C GLU A 548 24.07 4.47 4.06
N GLU A 549 25.22 4.45 3.37
CA GLU A 549 26.54 4.44 4.02
C GLU A 549 27.05 5.79 4.56
N GLU A 550 26.36 6.92 4.34
CA GLU A 550 26.84 8.22 4.86
C GLU A 550 25.73 9.12 5.42
N VAL A 551 24.96 8.66 6.41
CA VAL A 551 24.37 9.59 7.39
C VAL A 551 24.23 8.87 8.73
N HIS A 552 25.31 8.81 9.51
CA HIS A 552 25.30 8.93 10.97
C HIS A 552 26.75 8.96 11.48
N SER A 553 27.29 10.18 11.46
CA SER A 553 28.22 10.66 12.48
C SER A 553 27.42 11.52 13.46
#